data_AF-A0A1Q8X8L3-F1
#
_entry.id   AF-A0A1Q8X8L3-F1
#
_cell.length_a   1.000
_cell.length_b   1.000
_cell.length_c   1.000
_cell.angle_alpha   90.00
_cell.angle_beta   90.00
_cell.angle_gamma   90.00
#
_symmetry.space_group_name_H-M   'P 1'
#
loop_
_entity.id
_entity.type
_entity.pdbx_description
1 polymer ?
#
loop_
_entity_poly.entity_id
_entity_poly.type
_entity_poly.pdbx_seq_one_letter_code
_entity_poly.pdbx_strand_id
1 'polypeptide(L)'
;MPNNQPPPPPSQATPSASTTPPRRAAGSAQPTLGELIARISENISALVRGEIDLAKAKGQRMAKEMGLGAGLLAAAGVLALFIFGLLLGALTTGLSHVMPLWAAFLVVALILTLIAVPMALIGIKRLKAAKADTPTPQEGLKESVNAVKGAVTSGLQRGNAQ
;
A
#
# COMPACT_ATOMS: atom_id res chain seq x y z
N MET A 1 56.86 28.05 10.77
CA MET A 1 56.92 26.76 10.03
C MET A 1 55.89 25.83 10.63
N PRO A 2 55.10 25.01 9.90
CA PRO A 2 54.93 24.89 8.44
C PRO A 2 53.48 25.12 7.94
N ASN A 3 53.40 25.27 6.63
CA ASN A 3 52.28 25.57 5.73
C ASN A 3 51.36 24.33 5.53
N ASN A 4 50.06 24.42 5.88
CA ASN A 4 49.09 23.33 5.70
C ASN A 4 48.24 23.52 4.44
N GLN A 5 48.91 23.72 3.31
CA GLN A 5 48.29 23.79 2.00
C GLN A 5 48.05 22.36 1.49
N PRO A 6 46.83 21.99 1.07
CA PRO A 6 46.59 20.69 0.43
C PRO A 6 47.42 20.59 -0.87
N PRO A 7 47.87 19.38 -1.24
CA PRO A 7 48.74 19.18 -2.40
C PRO A 7 48.05 19.62 -3.70
N PRO A 8 48.79 20.20 -4.66
CA PRO A 8 48.27 20.45 -6.00
C PRO A 8 47.91 19.12 -6.70
N PRO A 9 46.92 19.12 -7.60
CA PRO A 9 46.54 17.92 -8.34
C PRO A 9 47.72 17.42 -9.21
N PRO A 10 47.87 16.10 -9.40
CA PRO A 10 48.87 15.57 -10.32
C PRO A 10 48.56 16.00 -11.75
N SER A 11 49.46 16.79 -12.35
CA SER A 11 49.52 17.03 -13.79
C SER A 11 49.83 15.73 -14.52
N GLN A 12 48.80 14.96 -14.85
CA GLN A 12 48.96 13.78 -15.70
C GLN A 12 49.04 14.22 -17.16
N ALA A 13 50.26 14.12 -17.66
CA ALA A 13 50.64 14.20 -19.05
C ALA A 13 49.68 13.40 -19.94
N THR A 14 49.30 14.02 -21.05
CA THR A 14 48.67 13.38 -22.19
C THR A 14 49.50 12.19 -22.68
N PRO A 15 48.97 10.96 -22.70
CA PRO A 15 49.54 9.88 -23.47
C PRO A 15 48.99 9.97 -24.89
N SER A 16 49.70 10.70 -25.76
CA SER A 16 49.65 10.43 -27.20
C SER A 16 50.53 9.20 -27.45
N ALA A 17 49.93 8.01 -27.48
CA ALA A 17 50.57 6.81 -28.02
C ALA A 17 49.51 5.90 -28.62
N SER A 18 49.37 6.05 -29.94
CA SER A 18 48.72 5.13 -30.87
C SER A 18 49.23 3.70 -30.69
N THR A 19 48.34 2.78 -30.30
CA THR A 19 48.44 1.36 -30.65
C THR A 19 47.05 0.87 -30.94
N THR A 20 46.68 0.99 -32.21
CA THR A 20 45.51 0.36 -32.82
C THR A 20 45.69 -1.16 -32.71
N PRO A 21 44.88 -1.89 -31.92
CA PRO A 21 44.82 -3.33 -32.07
C PRO A 21 44.28 -3.64 -33.47
N PRO A 22 44.74 -4.71 -34.15
CA PRO A 22 44.20 -5.08 -35.45
C PRO A 22 42.70 -5.29 -35.26
N ARG A 23 41.91 -4.39 -35.83
CA ARG A 23 40.46 -4.51 -35.92
C ARG A 23 40.22 -5.74 -36.77
N ARG A 24 40.10 -6.90 -36.12
CA ARG A 24 39.55 -8.10 -36.71
C ARG A 24 38.20 -7.64 -37.24
N ALA A 25 38.08 -7.64 -38.57
CA ALA A 25 36.82 -7.52 -39.27
C ALA A 25 35.95 -8.71 -38.86
N ALA A 26 35.39 -8.68 -37.66
CA ALA A 26 34.17 -9.39 -37.33
C ALA A 26 33.07 -8.52 -37.95
N GLY A 27 32.48 -9.06 -39.02
CA GLY A 27 31.62 -8.33 -39.93
C GLY A 27 30.63 -7.40 -39.23
N SER A 28 30.54 -6.19 -39.75
CA SER A 28 29.37 -5.33 -39.60
C SER A 28 28.17 -6.00 -40.26
N ALA A 29 27.64 -7.05 -39.63
CA ALA A 29 26.23 -7.36 -39.78
C ALA A 29 25.53 -6.21 -39.06
N GLN A 30 24.94 -5.28 -39.82
CA GLN A 30 23.92 -4.42 -39.22
C GLN A 30 22.95 -5.34 -38.48
N PRO A 31 22.59 -5.05 -37.22
CA PRO A 31 21.63 -5.87 -36.51
C PRO A 31 20.42 -6.00 -37.41
N THR A 32 20.11 -7.24 -37.77
CA THR A 32 18.98 -7.51 -38.67
C THR A 32 17.72 -6.99 -37.99
N LEU A 33 16.68 -6.62 -38.76
CA LEU A 33 15.41 -6.17 -38.17
C LEU A 33 14.92 -7.14 -37.09
N GLY A 34 15.12 -8.44 -37.27
CA GLY A 34 14.77 -9.47 -36.29
C GLY A 34 15.50 -9.35 -34.96
N GLU A 35 16.76 -8.91 -34.96
CA GLU A 35 17.59 -8.78 -33.75
C GLU A 35 17.32 -7.49 -32.97
N LEU A 36 16.93 -6.42 -33.68
CA LEU A 36 16.39 -5.19 -33.08
C LEU A 36 15.03 -5.44 -32.42
N ILE A 37 14.14 -6.17 -33.10
CA ILE A 37 12.82 -6.53 -32.56
C ILE A 37 12.98 -7.44 -31.33
N ALA A 38 13.89 -8.42 -31.38
CA ALA A 38 14.21 -9.27 -30.22
C ALA A 38 14.69 -8.46 -29.02
N ARG A 39 15.61 -7.49 -29.20
CA ARG A 39 16.10 -6.62 -28.11
C ARG A 39 15.02 -5.69 -27.54
N ILE A 40 14.14 -5.16 -28.37
CA ILE A 40 13.01 -4.32 -27.91
C ILE A 40 12.04 -5.17 -27.08
N SER A 41 11.74 -6.40 -27.53
CA SER A 41 10.90 -7.35 -26.79
C SER A 41 11.51 -7.73 -25.44
N GLU A 42 12.83 -7.95 -25.39
CA GLU A 42 13.59 -8.23 -24.16
C GLU A 42 13.51 -7.04 -23.18
N ASN A 43 13.72 -5.81 -23.67
CA ASN A 43 13.67 -4.60 -22.84
C ASN A 43 12.27 -4.32 -22.28
N ILE A 44 11.21 -4.51 -23.09
CA ILE A 44 9.83 -4.37 -22.63
C ILE A 44 9.52 -5.43 -21.57
N SER A 45 9.98 -6.67 -21.77
CA SER A 45 9.82 -7.74 -20.78
C SER A 45 10.53 -7.42 -19.46
N ALA A 46 11.73 -6.83 -19.52
CA ALA A 46 12.47 -6.39 -18.35
C ALA A 46 11.77 -5.24 -17.60
N LEU A 47 11.20 -4.26 -18.32
CA LEU A 47 10.40 -3.17 -17.73
C LEU A 47 9.18 -3.69 -16.99
N VAL A 48 8.38 -4.54 -17.64
CA VAL A 48 7.18 -5.13 -17.04
C VAL A 48 7.53 -5.93 -15.78
N ARG A 49 8.62 -6.72 -15.83
CA ARG A 49 9.10 -7.47 -14.66
C ARG A 49 9.52 -6.54 -13.53
N GLY A 50 10.25 -5.46 -13.84
CA GLY A 50 10.68 -4.46 -12.86
C GLY A 50 9.51 -3.71 -12.21
N GLU A 51 8.46 -3.42 -12.98
CA GLU A 51 7.27 -2.74 -12.46
C GLU A 51 6.43 -3.65 -11.56
N ILE A 52 6.38 -4.95 -11.86
CA ILE A 52 5.80 -5.97 -10.98
C ILE A 52 6.63 -6.10 -9.68
N ASP A 53 7.95 -6.15 -9.78
CA ASP A 53 8.82 -6.26 -8.60
C ASP A 53 8.73 -5.02 -7.70
N LEU A 54 8.65 -3.83 -8.31
CA LEU A 54 8.43 -2.59 -7.61
C LEU A 54 7.04 -2.54 -6.98
N ALA A 55 5.99 -2.92 -7.70
CA ALA A 55 4.62 -3.01 -7.17
C ALA A 55 4.55 -4.00 -6.00
N LYS A 56 5.26 -5.13 -6.09
CA LYS A 56 5.37 -6.13 -5.02
C LYS A 56 6.09 -5.55 -3.80
N ALA A 57 7.23 -4.89 -3.99
CA ALA A 57 7.96 -4.24 -2.89
C ALA A 57 7.13 -3.15 -2.20
N LYS A 58 6.45 -2.30 -2.99
CA LYS A 58 5.55 -1.26 -2.49
C LYS A 58 4.35 -1.87 -1.76
N GLY A 59 3.77 -2.92 -2.32
CA GLY A 59 2.66 -3.66 -1.71
C GLY A 59 3.05 -4.30 -0.37
N GLN A 60 4.22 -4.94 -0.28
CA GLN A 60 4.74 -5.50 0.97
C GLN A 60 5.00 -4.42 2.02
N ARG A 61 5.58 -3.29 1.62
CA ARG A 61 5.82 -2.17 2.53
C ARG A 61 4.50 -1.58 3.03
N MET A 62 3.54 -1.33 2.13
CA MET A 62 2.20 -0.85 2.48
C MET A 62 1.49 -1.82 3.41
N ALA A 63 1.53 -3.13 3.13
CA ALA A 63 0.92 -4.16 3.97
C ALA A 63 1.53 -4.19 5.38
N LYS A 64 2.86 -4.02 5.50
CA LYS A 64 3.54 -3.99 6.79
C LYS A 64 3.19 -2.74 7.59
N GLU A 65 3.20 -1.56 6.96
CA GLU A 65 2.84 -0.30 7.59
C GLU A 65 1.36 -0.27 8.00
N MET A 66 0.46 -0.71 7.12
CA MET A 66 -0.97 -0.85 7.45
C MET A 66 -1.21 -1.91 8.52
N GLY A 67 -0.50 -3.05 8.49
CA GLY A 67 -0.62 -4.10 9.48
C GLY A 67 -0.18 -3.64 10.88
N LEU A 68 0.95 -2.94 10.96
CA LEU A 68 1.43 -2.35 12.22
C LEU A 68 0.49 -1.27 12.73
N GLY A 69 0.01 -0.39 11.83
CA GLY A 69 -0.98 0.62 12.16
C GLY A 69 -2.29 0.02 12.69
N ALA A 70 -2.85 -0.97 11.99
CA ALA A 70 -4.06 -1.67 12.42
C ALA A 70 -3.87 -2.39 13.76
N GLY A 71 -2.72 -3.05 13.97
CA GLY A 71 -2.38 -3.69 15.24
C GLY A 71 -2.27 -2.70 16.40
N LEU A 72 -1.61 -1.57 16.18
CA LEU A 72 -1.46 -0.53 17.21
C LEU A 72 -2.81 0.14 17.54
N LEU A 73 -3.65 0.39 16.53
CA LEU A 73 -5.00 0.91 16.72
C LEU A 73 -5.89 -0.08 17.47
N ALA A 74 -5.78 -1.38 17.18
CA ALA A 74 -6.50 -2.42 17.92
C ALA A 74 -6.05 -2.45 19.40
N ALA A 75 -4.74 -2.44 19.66
CA ALA A 75 -4.20 -2.41 21.03
C ALA A 75 -4.64 -1.13 21.77
N ALA A 76 -4.55 0.03 21.13
CA ALA A 76 -5.01 1.30 21.69
C ALA A 76 -6.52 1.28 21.99
N GLY A 77 -7.33 0.66 21.13
CA GLY A 77 -8.76 0.46 21.37
C GLY A 77 -9.05 -0.39 22.61
N VAL A 78 -8.29 -1.49 22.80
CA VAL A 78 -8.40 -2.32 24.00
C VAL A 78 -8.01 -1.54 25.25
N LEU A 79 -6.87 -0.84 25.23
CA LEU A 79 -6.44 -0.01 26.36
C LEU A 79 -7.46 1.11 26.67
N ALA A 80 -8.03 1.74 25.65
CA ALA A 80 -9.05 2.75 25.80
C ALA A 80 -10.29 2.20 26.52
N LEU A 81 -10.70 0.95 26.25
CA LEU A 81 -11.80 0.29 26.98
C LEU A 81 -11.49 0.11 28.46
N PHE A 82 -10.26 -0.28 28.82
CA PHE A 82 -9.84 -0.39 30.22
C PHE A 82 -9.82 0.97 30.93
N ILE A 83 -9.22 1.98 30.30
CA ILE A 83 -9.18 3.36 30.84
C ILE A 83 -10.59 3.89 31.03
N PHE A 84 -11.48 3.66 30.06
CA PHE A 84 -12.87 4.07 30.14
C PHE A 84 -13.59 3.40 31.31
N GLY A 85 -13.42 2.09 31.49
CA GLY A 85 -13.98 1.36 32.65
C GLY A 85 -13.48 1.91 33.99
N LEU A 86 -12.18 2.20 34.11
CA LEU A 86 -11.61 2.83 35.30
C LEU A 86 -12.17 4.23 35.54
N LEU A 87 -12.35 5.05 34.49
CA LEU A 87 -12.94 6.38 34.59
C LEU A 87 -14.39 6.30 35.09
N LEU A 88 -15.20 5.38 34.55
CA LEU A 88 -16.57 5.15 34.99
C LEU A 88 -16.62 4.69 36.45
N GLY A 89 -15.73 3.79 36.86
CA GLY A 89 -15.61 3.34 38.23
C GLY A 89 -15.21 4.47 39.18
N ALA A 90 -14.22 5.27 38.81
CA ALA A 90 -13.77 6.44 39.57
C ALA A 90 -14.89 7.50 39.68
N LEU A 91 -15.60 7.77 38.58
CA LEU A 91 -16.71 8.71 38.56
C LEU A 91 -17.86 8.25 39.45
N THR A 92 -18.24 6.97 39.35
CA THR A 92 -19.30 6.37 40.19
C THR A 92 -18.89 6.39 41.66
N THR A 93 -17.64 6.03 41.97
CA THR A 93 -17.12 6.04 43.35
C THR A 93 -17.05 7.45 43.92
N GLY A 94 -16.61 8.45 43.13
CA GLY A 94 -16.60 9.85 43.53
C GLY A 94 -18.02 10.37 43.79
N LEU A 95 -18.98 10.01 42.93
CA LEU A 95 -20.38 10.41 43.10
C LEU A 95 -21.06 9.70 44.28
N SER A 96 -20.58 8.50 44.64
CA SER A 96 -21.08 7.76 45.81
C SER A 96 -20.82 8.45 47.16
N HIS A 97 -19.91 9.43 47.21
CA HIS A 97 -19.69 10.25 48.41
C HIS A 97 -20.84 11.22 48.69
N VAL A 98 -21.62 11.58 47.67
CA VAL A 98 -22.70 12.57 47.77
C VAL A 98 -24.10 11.94 47.68
N MET A 99 -24.21 10.72 47.17
CA MET A 99 -25.48 10.01 47.00
C MET A 99 -25.31 8.48 47.08
N PRO A 100 -26.40 7.71 47.28
CA PRO A 100 -26.34 6.26 47.29
C PRO A 100 -25.74 5.69 46.00
N LEU A 101 -24.99 4.60 46.14
CA LEU A 101 -24.21 3.99 45.07
C LEU A 101 -25.09 3.55 43.86
N TRP A 102 -26.33 3.12 44.11
CA TRP A 102 -27.29 2.79 43.05
C TRP A 102 -27.72 4.02 42.23
N ALA A 103 -27.89 5.19 42.86
CA ALA A 103 -28.25 6.43 42.20
C ALA A 103 -27.07 6.96 41.37
N ALA A 104 -25.84 6.83 41.88
CA ALA A 104 -24.63 7.19 41.15
C ALA A 104 -24.50 6.42 39.82
N PHE A 105 -24.75 5.11 39.83
CA PHE A 105 -24.77 4.29 38.61
C PHE A 105 -25.81 4.77 37.60
N LEU A 106 -27.03 5.12 38.04
CA LEU A 106 -28.08 5.61 37.15
C LEU A 106 -27.73 6.95 36.51
N VAL A 107 -27.12 7.87 37.26
CA VAL A 107 -26.69 9.17 36.73
C VAL A 107 -25.60 8.99 35.68
N VAL A 108 -24.58 8.17 35.97
CA VAL A 108 -23.49 7.88 35.02
C VAL A 108 -24.03 7.19 33.76
N ALA A 109 -24.95 6.23 33.92
CA ALA A 109 -25.60 5.56 32.79
C ALA A 109 -26.41 6.53 31.91
N LEU A 110 -27.12 7.48 32.53
CA LEU A 110 -27.90 8.48 31.79
C LEU A 110 -26.98 9.41 30.98
N ILE A 111 -25.90 9.92 31.59
CA ILE A 111 -24.92 10.77 30.91
C ILE A 111 -24.28 10.04 29.73
N LEU A 112 -23.88 8.77 29.93
CA LEU A 112 -23.31 7.94 28.88
C LEU A 112 -24.29 7.69 27.75
N THR A 113 -25.57 7.45 28.06
CA THR A 113 -26.61 7.24 27.04
C THR A 113 -26.78 8.48 26.17
N LEU A 114 -26.78 9.68 26.77
CA LEU A 114 -26.88 10.94 26.04
C LEU A 114 -25.71 11.18 25.07
N ILE A 115 -24.53 10.66 25.37
CA ILE A 115 -23.35 10.77 24.50
C ILE A 115 -23.30 9.62 23.48
N ALA A 116 -23.60 8.40 23.91
CA ALA A 116 -23.46 7.19 23.10
C ALA A 116 -24.50 7.13 21.97
N VAL A 117 -25.75 7.51 22.24
CA VAL A 117 -26.83 7.50 21.24
C VAL A 117 -26.50 8.35 20.00
N PRO A 118 -26.16 9.65 20.11
CA PRO A 118 -25.82 10.45 18.93
C PRO A 118 -24.56 9.94 18.23
N MET A 119 -23.56 9.47 18.97
CA MET A 119 -22.33 8.93 18.40
C MET A 119 -22.59 7.64 17.61
N ALA A 120 -23.45 6.77 18.12
CA ALA A 120 -23.90 5.56 17.42
C ALA A 120 -24.70 5.91 16.15
N LEU A 121 -25.61 6.88 16.21
CA LEU A 121 -26.39 7.32 15.05
C LEU A 121 -25.50 7.88 13.94
N ILE A 122 -24.50 8.70 14.29
CA ILE A 122 -23.52 9.23 13.32
C ILE A 122 -22.67 8.10 12.76
N GLY A 123 -22.20 7.18 13.60
CA GLY A 123 -21.41 6.02 13.18
C GLY A 123 -22.17 5.13 12.19
N ILE A 124 -23.44 4.80 12.49
CA ILE A 124 -24.30 4.03 11.60
C ILE A 124 -24.51 4.76 10.27
N LYS A 125 -24.75 6.07 10.29
CA LYS A 125 -24.88 6.88 9.06
C LYS A 125 -23.61 6.84 8.21
N ARG A 126 -22.44 6.98 8.82
CA ARG A 126 -21.14 6.94 8.12
C ARG A 126 -20.86 5.55 7.55
N LEU A 127 -21.18 4.49 8.29
CA LEU A 127 -21.02 3.13 7.81
C LEU A 127 -21.98 2.82 6.65
N LYS A 128 -23.22 3.31 6.70
CA LYS A 128 -24.18 3.19 5.59
C LYS A 128 -23.70 3.95 4.36
N ALA A 129 -23.17 5.16 4.50
CA ALA A 129 -22.59 5.91 3.39
C ALA A 129 -21.40 5.18 2.77
N ALA A 130 -20.46 4.69 3.59
CA ALA A 130 -19.31 3.93 3.10
C ALA A 130 -19.70 2.63 2.38
N LYS A 131 -20.77 1.95 2.84
CA LYS A 131 -21.32 0.76 2.17
C LYS A 131 -22.04 1.11 0.87
N ALA A 132 -22.68 2.27 0.77
CA ALA A 132 -23.35 2.71 -0.45
C ALA A 132 -22.36 3.08 -1.57
N ASP A 133 -21.19 3.61 -1.22
CA ASP A 133 -20.10 3.92 -2.17
C ASP A 133 -19.23 2.71 -2.53
N THR A 134 -19.43 1.55 -1.88
CA THR A 134 -18.73 0.33 -2.25
C THR A 134 -19.59 -0.44 -3.25
N PRO A 135 -19.26 -0.48 -4.56
CA PRO A 135 -19.98 -1.35 -5.51
C PRO A 135 -19.94 -2.76 -4.93
N THR A 136 -21.11 -3.40 -4.82
CA THR A 136 -21.21 -4.66 -4.10
C THR A 136 -20.16 -5.63 -4.68
N PRO A 137 -19.28 -6.22 -3.85
CA PRO A 137 -18.23 -7.12 -4.36
C PRO A 137 -18.84 -8.27 -5.17
N GLN A 138 -20.10 -8.60 -4.93
CA GLN A 138 -20.80 -9.66 -5.65
C GLN A 138 -21.27 -9.24 -7.04
N GLU A 139 -21.74 -8.01 -7.26
CA GLU A 139 -22.12 -7.56 -8.61
C GLU A 139 -20.87 -7.30 -9.45
N GLY A 140 -19.86 -6.63 -8.89
CA GLY A 140 -18.59 -6.41 -9.59
C GLY A 140 -17.85 -7.71 -9.92
N LEU A 141 -17.84 -8.71 -9.02
CA LEU A 141 -17.28 -10.03 -9.33
C LEU A 141 -18.14 -10.82 -10.31
N LYS A 142 -19.48 -10.80 -10.19
CA LYS A 142 -20.37 -11.52 -11.14
C LYS A 142 -20.25 -10.95 -12.55
N GLU A 143 -20.16 -9.63 -12.66
CA GLU A 143 -19.97 -8.94 -13.93
C GLU A 143 -18.59 -9.23 -14.52
N SER A 144 -17.53 -9.22 -13.68
CA SER A 144 -16.18 -9.62 -14.09
C SER A 144 -16.11 -11.09 -14.56
N VAL A 145 -16.78 -12.00 -13.87
CA VAL A 145 -16.83 -13.43 -14.23
C VAL A 145 -17.64 -13.65 -15.51
N ASN A 146 -18.75 -12.93 -15.68
CA ASN A 146 -19.55 -13.00 -16.91
C ASN A 146 -18.82 -12.40 -18.11
N ALA A 147 -18.07 -11.30 -17.93
CA ALA A 147 -17.25 -10.71 -18.97
C ALA A 147 -16.13 -11.67 -19.44
N VAL A 148 -15.46 -12.34 -18.50
CA VAL A 148 -14.44 -13.36 -18.81
C VAL A 148 -15.06 -14.57 -19.51
N LYS A 149 -16.21 -15.05 -19.03
CA LYS A 149 -16.91 -16.19 -19.64
C LYS A 149 -17.40 -15.87 -21.06
N GLY A 150 -17.90 -14.65 -21.28
CA GLY A 150 -18.29 -14.15 -22.60
C GLY A 150 -17.11 -14.07 -23.56
N ALA A 151 -15.96 -13.55 -23.10
CA ALA A 151 -14.74 -13.46 -23.90
C ALA A 151 -14.18 -14.84 -24.30
N VAL A 152 -14.20 -15.81 -23.37
CA VAL A 152 -13.77 -17.20 -23.64
C VAL A 152 -14.69 -17.89 -24.63
N THR A 153 -16.02 -17.75 -24.47
CA THR A 153 -16.99 -18.42 -25.35
C THR A 153 -16.96 -17.83 -26.76
N SER A 154 -16.81 -16.51 -26.85
CA SER A 154 -16.66 -15.79 -28.13
C SER A 154 -15.34 -16.15 -28.84
N GLY A 155 -14.26 -16.37 -28.06
CA GLY A 155 -12.98 -16.86 -28.58
C GLY A 155 -13.06 -18.30 -29.07
N LEU A 156 -13.77 -19.18 -28.35
CA LEU A 156 -13.96 -20.58 -28.71
C LEU A 156 -14.77 -20.74 -30.00
N GLN A 157 -15.82 -19.92 -30.17
CA GLN A 157 -16.69 -19.98 -31.35
C GLN A 157 -16.02 -19.41 -32.60
N ARG A 158 -15.09 -18.47 -32.43
CA ARG A 158 -14.26 -17.93 -33.52
C ARG A 158 -13.15 -18.89 -33.93
N GLY A 159 -12.68 -19.75 -33.02
CA GLY A 159 -11.69 -20.80 -33.30
C GLY A 159 -12.24 -22.05 -34.01
N ASN A 160 -13.55 -22.29 -33.97
CA ASN A 160 -14.20 -23.44 -34.64
C ASN A 160 -14.79 -23.09 -36.02
N ALA A 161 -14.59 -21.87 -36.50
CA ALA A 161 -15.04 -21.38 -37.80
C ALA A 161 -13.87 -21.19 -38.80
N GLN A 162 -12.69 -21.72 -38.48
CA GLN A 162 -11.54 -21.90 -39.37
C GLN A 162 -11.17 -23.37 -39.40
#